data_AF-A0A3B0SEN4-F1
#
_entry.id   AF-A0A3B0SEN4-F1
#
_cell.length_a   1.000
_cell.length_b   1.000
_cell.length_c   1.000
_cell.angle_alpha   90.00
_cell.angle_beta   90.00
_cell.angle_gamma   90.00
#
_symmetry.space_group_name_H-M   'P 1'
#
loop_
_entity.id
_entity.type
_entity.pdbx_description
1 polymer ?
#
loop_
_entity_poly.entity_id
_entity_poly.type
_entity_poly.pdbx_seq_one_letter_code
_entity_poly.pdbx_strand_id
1 'polypeptide(L)' 'MIRKGDRVERLTKKVGQVAATGKVTEVRDAHYVEVQWDDGHTSVASKDGLVLLTDANRPHKDT' A
#
# COMPACT_ATOMS: atom_id res chain seq x y z
N MET A 1 -6.61 2.03 10.79
CA MET A 1 -7.02 0.63 10.55
C MET A 1 -7.27 0.47 9.07
N ILE A 2 -6.58 -0.46 8.41
CA ILE A 2 -6.69 -0.71 6.98
C ILE A 2 -7.95 -1.52 6.67
N ARG A 3 -8.71 -1.09 5.68
CA ARG A 3 -9.98 -1.68 5.23
C ARG A 3 -9.97 -1.90 3.73
N LYS A 4 -10.90 -2.73 3.25
CA LYS A 4 -11.18 -2.88 1.83
C LYS A 4 -11.50 -1.52 1.21
N GLY A 5 -10.87 -1.22 0.09
CA GLY A 5 -11.02 0.04 -0.64
C GLY A 5 -9.97 1.08 -0.33
N ASP A 6 -9.25 0.96 0.80
CA ASP A 6 -8.22 1.91 1.19
C ASP A 6 -7.07 1.91 0.17
N ARG A 7 -6.54 3.12 -0.10
CA ARG A 7 -5.26 3.27 -0.78
C ARG A 7 -4.14 3.11 0.22
N VAL A 8 -3.15 2.31 -0.14
CA VAL A 8 -2.02 1.97 0.73
C VAL A 8 -0.70 2.13 0.00
N GLU A 9 0.34 2.34 0.79
CA GLU A 9 1.72 2.35 0.38
C GLU A 9 2.48 1.28 1.16
N ARG A 10 3.39 0.57 0.47
CA ARG A 10 4.27 -0.42 1.09
C ARG A 10 5.46 0.28 1.73
N LEU A 11 5.63 0.08 3.03
CA LEU A 11 6.82 0.53 3.75
C LEU A 11 8.07 -0.14 3.18
N THR A 12 9.06 0.67 2.82
CA THR A 12 10.37 0.21 2.37
C THR A 12 11.45 0.72 3.30
N LYS A 13 12.41 -0.15 3.63
CA LYS A 13 13.63 0.24 4.37
C LYS A 13 14.73 0.74 3.44
N LYS A 14 14.54 0.66 2.12
CA LYS A 14 15.54 1.05 1.13
C LYS A 14 15.38 2.54 0.78
N VAL A 15 16.37 3.33 1.17
CA VAL A 15 16.45 4.75 0.85
C VAL A 15 16.54 4.94 -0.67
N GLY A 16 15.76 5.88 -1.22
CA GLY A 16 15.72 6.20 -2.64
C GLY A 16 14.86 5.28 -3.51
N GLN A 17 14.25 4.23 -2.95
CA GLN A 17 13.27 3.42 -3.67
C GLN A 17 11.89 4.08 -3.56
N VAL A 18 11.23 4.30 -4.70
CA VAL A 18 9.82 4.72 -4.72
C VAL A 18 8.99 3.58 -4.15
N ALA A 19 8.22 3.88 -3.10
CA ALA A 19 7.36 2.90 -2.47
C ALA A 19 6.24 2.48 -3.41
N ALA A 20 5.94 1.17 -3.41
CA ALA A 20 4.82 0.65 -4.19
C ALA A 20 3.51 1.11 -3.56
N THR A 21 2.61 1.64 -4.37
CA THR A 21 1.26 2.02 -3.93
C THR A 21 0.21 1.15 -4.59
N GLY A 22 -0.93 1.00 -3.93
CA GLY A 22 -1.99 0.12 -4.37
C GLY A 22 -3.30 0.35 -3.64
N LYS A 23 -4.31 -0.45 -3.96
CA LYS A 23 -5.62 -0.45 -3.34
C LYS A 23 -5.91 -1.79 -2.70
N VAL A 24 -6.40 -1.78 -1.47
CA VAL A 24 -6.83 -2.99 -0.78
C VAL A 24 -8.10 -3.53 -1.43
N THR A 25 -8.05 -4.75 -1.94
CA THR A 25 -9.18 -5.41 -2.59
C THR A 25 -9.93 -6.31 -1.61
N GLU A 26 -9.24 -6.87 -0.62
CA GLU A 26 -9.81 -7.78 0.38
C GLU A 26 -9.05 -7.71 1.71
N VAL A 27 -9.76 -7.90 2.82
CA VAL A 27 -9.16 -8.13 4.15
C VAL A 27 -9.26 -9.62 4.44
N ARG A 28 -8.12 -10.32 4.40
CA ARG A 28 -8.07 -11.77 4.58
C ARG A 28 -8.26 -12.14 6.05
N ASP A 29 -7.57 -11.44 6.95
CA ASP A 29 -7.67 -11.65 8.40
C ASP A 29 -7.26 -10.40 9.21
N ALA A 30 -7.01 -10.56 10.51
CA ALA A 30 -6.59 -9.49 11.41
C ALA A 30 -5.27 -8.83 11.01
N HIS A 31 -4.34 -9.55 10.37
CA HIS A 31 -2.98 -9.15 10.05
C HIS A 31 -2.71 -8.99 8.55
N TYR A 32 -3.47 -9.65 7.68
CA TYR A 32 -3.20 -9.69 6.24
C TYR A 32 -4.33 -9.10 5.41
N VAL A 33 -3.94 -8.49 4.28
CA VAL A 33 -4.84 -7.93 3.26
C VAL A 33 -4.34 -8.30 1.87
N GLU A 34 -5.25 -8.35 0.92
CA GLU A 34 -4.91 -8.45 -0.50
C GLU A 34 -4.92 -7.05 -1.12
N VAL A 35 -3.85 -6.73 -1.86
CA VAL A 35 -3.64 -5.42 -2.47
C VAL A 35 -3.43 -5.61 -3.96
N GLN A 36 -4.21 -4.87 -4.75
CA GLN A 36 -3.92 -4.64 -6.15
C GLN A 36 -3.01 -3.43 -6.26
N TRP A 37 -1.80 -3.64 -6.73
CA TRP A 37 -0.77 -2.62 -6.86
C TRP A 37 -0.93 -1.86 -8.18
N ASP A 38 -0.39 -0.64 -8.21
CA ASP A 38 -0.49 0.22 -9.40
C ASP A 38 0.35 -0.29 -10.58
N ASP A 39 1.28 -1.23 -10.33
CA ASP A 39 2.00 -1.98 -11.36
C ASP A 39 1.14 -3.07 -12.04
N GLY A 40 -0.10 -3.25 -11.58
CA GLY A 40 -1.07 -4.20 -12.11
C GLY A 40 -1.05 -5.58 -11.47
N HIS A 41 -0.04 -5.91 -10.64
CA HIS A 41 -0.01 -7.19 -9.94
C HIS A 41 -0.85 -7.13 -8.64
N THR A 42 -1.27 -8.30 -8.16
CA THR A 42 -1.99 -8.46 -6.90
C THR A 42 -1.22 -9.38 -5.98
N SER A 43 -1.10 -9.02 -4.70
CA SER A 43 -0.52 -9.90 -3.68
C SER A 43 -1.08 -9.66 -2.28
N VAL A 44 -0.92 -10.67 -1.45
CA VAL A 44 -1.17 -10.59 -0.02
C VAL A 44 -0.02 -9.86 0.67
N ALA A 45 -0.36 -8.90 1.52
CA ALA A 45 0.58 -8.11 2.30
C ALA A 45 0.16 -8.05 3.78
N SER A 46 1.16 -8.02 4.68
CA SER A 46 0.93 -7.75 6.10
C SER A 46 0.56 -6.29 6.29
N LYS A 47 -0.45 -6.03 7.12
CA LYS A 47 -0.90 -4.69 7.52
C LYS A 47 0.22 -3.88 8.20
N ASP A 48 1.16 -4.53 8.88
CA ASP A 48 2.28 -3.86 9.55
C ASP A 48 3.29 -3.29 8.54
N GLY A 49 3.32 -3.83 7.32
CA GLY A 49 4.14 -3.33 6.22
C GLY A 49 3.45 -2.29 5.35
N LEU A 50 2.27 -1.81 5.74
CA LEU A 50 1.45 -0.91 4.96
C LEU A 50 1.10 0.34 5.76
N VAL A 51 1.06 1.47 5.07
CA VAL A 51 0.48 2.72 5.58
C VAL A 51 -0.62 3.19 4.66
N LEU A 52 -1.59 3.92 5.22
CA LEU A 52 -2.61 4.57 4.41
C LEU A 52 -1.96 5.64 3.53
N LEU A 53 -2.24 5.58 2.23
CA LEU A 53 -1.82 6.59 1.29
C LEU A 53 -2.76 7.79 1.46
N THR A 54 -2.29 8.80 2.17
CA THR A 54 -2.94 10.09 2.34
C THR A 54 -2.25 11.14 1.47
N ASP A 55 -2.85 12.32 1.30
CA ASP A 55 -2.18 13.42 0.58
C ASP A 55 -0.83 13.82 1.20
N ALA A 56 -0.62 13.56 2.50
CA ALA A 56 0.64 13.85 3.19
C ALA A 56 1.78 12.88 2.83
N ASN A 57 1.45 11.65 2.39
CA ASN A 57 2.44 10.63 2.01
C ASN A 57 2.41 10.32 0.51
N ARG A 58 1.60 11.05 -0.28
CA ARG A 58 1.56 10.83 -1.73
C ARG A 58 2.95 11.13 -2.29
N PRO A 59 3.58 10.19 -3.02
CA PRO A 59 4.84 10.49 -3.69
C PRO A 59 4.59 11.70 -4.58
N HIS A 60 5.32 12.79 -4.31
CA HIS A 60 5.25 14.00 -5.11
C HIS A 60 5.57 13.57 -6.55
N LYS A 61 4.59 13.70 -7.43
CA LYS A 61 4.83 13.68 -8.86
C LYS A 61 5.57 15.00 -9.12
N ASP A 62 6.89 14.97 -9.08
CA ASP A 62 7.69 16.07 -9.60
C ASP A 62 7.19 16.33 -11.02
N THR A 63 6.63 17.53 -11.20
CA THR A 63 6.12 18.05 -12.47
C THR A 63 7.28 18.62 -13.26
#